data_AF-A0AAW0Y3S4-F1
#
_entry.id   AF-A0AAW0Y3S4-F1
#
_cell.length_a   1.000
_cell.length_b   1.000
_cell.length_c   1.000
_cell.angle_alpha   90.00
_cell.angle_beta   90.00
_cell.angle_gamma   90.00
#
_symmetry.space_group_name_H-M   'P 1'
#
loop_
_entity.id
_entity.type
_entity.pdbx_description
1 polymer ?
#
loop_
_entity_poly.entity_id
_entity_poly.type
_entity_poly.pdbx_seq_one_letter_code
_entity_poly.pdbx_strand_id
1 'polypeptide(L)'
;KADTKAIQAIHTHVITHNPRVHVSFDDHSTWHLVIKQVTEEDKGPYMCQINTDPMISQMGHLEVQRPPEIDDAMSSGDVVATEGDRAVLKCVATGHPMPSVTWVREDAATIMVSDGLITKPG
;
A
#
# COMPACT_ATOMS: atom_id res chain seq x y z
N LYS A 1 16.74 -2.99 -19.74
CA LYS A 1 15.92 -4.19 -19.44
C LYS A 1 14.52 -3.87 -19.96
N ALA A 2 14.08 -4.51 -21.03
CA ALA A 2 12.85 -4.13 -21.73
C ALA A 2 11.62 -4.55 -20.91
N ASP A 3 10.75 -3.59 -20.59
CA ASP A 3 9.43 -3.85 -20.01
C ASP A 3 8.64 -4.73 -20.99
N THR A 4 8.51 -6.00 -20.64
CA THR A 4 7.65 -6.92 -21.38
C THR A 4 6.22 -6.56 -21.03
N LYS A 5 5.61 -5.69 -21.84
CA LYS A 5 4.18 -5.36 -21.73
C LYS A 5 3.38 -6.62 -22.09
N ALA A 6 2.99 -7.39 -21.09
CA ALA A 6 2.13 -8.56 -21.28
C ALA A 6 0.69 -8.10 -21.53
N ILE A 7 0.04 -8.69 -22.55
CA ILE A 7 -1.39 -8.48 -22.79
C ILE A 7 -2.15 -9.28 -21.74
N GLN A 8 -2.92 -8.58 -20.89
CA GLN A 8 -3.72 -9.24 -19.86
C GLN A 8 -5.02 -9.81 -20.46
N ALA A 9 -5.72 -9.05 -21.30
CA ALA A 9 -6.98 -9.45 -21.91
C ALA A 9 -7.29 -8.66 -23.20
N ILE A 10 -8.20 -9.21 -24.01
CA ILE A 10 -8.76 -8.60 -25.22
C ILE A 10 -10.27 -8.82 -25.19
N HIS A 11 -11.06 -7.74 -25.23
CA HIS A 11 -12.51 -7.80 -25.03
C HIS A 11 -12.85 -8.54 -23.72
N THR A 12 -13.58 -9.64 -23.77
CA THR A 12 -13.93 -10.48 -22.61
C THR A 12 -13.00 -11.67 -22.42
N HIS A 13 -11.98 -11.83 -23.28
CA HIS A 13 -11.07 -12.97 -23.25
C HIS A 13 -9.76 -12.62 -22.54
N VAL A 14 -9.45 -13.35 -21.47
CA VAL A 14 -8.19 -13.22 -20.71
C VAL A 14 -7.09 -13.98 -21.46
N ILE A 15 -5.97 -13.30 -21.74
CA ILE A 15 -4.81 -13.84 -22.46
C ILE A 15 -3.72 -14.30 -21.49
N THR A 16 -3.64 -13.67 -20.32
CA THR A 16 -2.64 -14.01 -19.30
C THR A 16 -2.91 -15.36 -18.63
N HIS A 17 -1.85 -16.03 -18.18
CA HIS A 17 -1.94 -17.26 -17.38
C HIS A 17 -2.24 -16.98 -15.90
N ASN A 18 -2.39 -15.71 -15.51
CA ASN A 18 -2.69 -15.33 -14.14
C ASN A 18 -4.17 -15.61 -13.81
N PRO A 19 -4.49 -16.60 -12.95
CA PRO A 19 -5.87 -16.99 -12.66
C PRO A 19 -6.63 -15.92 -11.85
N ARG A 20 -5.94 -14.91 -11.33
CA ARG A 20 -6.53 -13.79 -10.56
C ARG A 20 -7.13 -12.72 -11.48
N VAL A 21 -6.81 -12.74 -12.77
CA VAL A 21 -7.18 -11.71 -13.74
C VAL A 21 -8.44 -12.11 -14.50
N HIS A 22 -9.44 -11.24 -14.49
CA HIS A 22 -10.68 -11.40 -15.23
C HIS A 22 -11.10 -10.07 -15.87
N VAL A 23 -12.01 -10.13 -16.86
CA VAL A 23 -12.64 -8.94 -17.41
C VAL A 23 -14.14 -9.00 -17.17
N SER A 24 -14.71 -7.89 -16.72
CA SER A 24 -16.16 -7.66 -16.74
C SER A 24 -16.48 -6.48 -17.64
N PHE A 25 -17.70 -6.46 -18.16
CA PHE A 25 -18.22 -5.39 -18.98
C PHE A 25 -19.58 -4.99 -18.42
N ASP A 26 -19.85 -3.68 -18.35
CA ASP A 26 -21.20 -3.20 -18.07
C ASP A 26 -21.99 -3.04 -19.38
N ASP A 27 -23.32 -3.12 -19.34
CA ASP A 27 -24.17 -2.93 -20.54
C ASP A 27 -24.10 -1.49 -21.12
N HIS A 28 -23.21 -0.64 -20.58
CA HIS A 28 -23.13 0.79 -20.79
C HIS A 28 -21.80 1.27 -21.41
N SER A 29 -20.99 0.36 -21.97
CA SER A 29 -19.73 0.59 -22.72
C SER A 29 -18.41 0.63 -21.93
N THR A 30 -18.40 0.16 -20.68
CA THR A 30 -17.19 0.13 -19.86
C THR A 30 -16.63 -1.28 -19.69
N TRP A 31 -15.36 -1.47 -20.09
CA TRP A 31 -14.59 -2.68 -19.79
C TRP A 31 -13.78 -2.50 -18.51
N HIS A 32 -13.89 -3.46 -17.60
CA HIS A 32 -13.22 -3.48 -16.32
C HIS A 32 -12.21 -4.62 -16.27
N LEU A 33 -10.93 -4.29 -16.04
CA LEU A 33 -9.92 -5.28 -15.67
C LEU A 33 -10.01 -5.53 -14.16
N VAL A 34 -10.31 -6.78 -13.78
CA VAL A 34 -10.46 -7.19 -12.39
C VAL A 34 -9.29 -8.08 -12.01
N ILE A 35 -8.52 -7.67 -11.00
CA ILE A 35 -7.43 -8.46 -10.42
C ILE A 35 -7.82 -8.80 -8.98
N LYS A 36 -8.07 -10.07 -8.69
CA LYS A 36 -8.41 -10.54 -7.33
C LYS A 36 -7.15 -10.73 -6.51
N GLN A 37 -7.26 -10.54 -5.19
CA GLN A 37 -6.15 -10.75 -4.23
C GLN A 37 -4.87 -10.07 -4.72
N VAL A 38 -4.95 -8.74 -4.86
CA VAL A 38 -3.82 -7.94 -5.36
C VAL A 38 -2.61 -8.07 -4.44
N THR A 39 -1.43 -8.16 -5.04
CA THR A 39 -0.14 -8.21 -4.35
C THR A 39 0.73 -7.05 -4.80
N GLU A 40 1.78 -6.73 -4.04
CA GLU A 40 2.75 -5.68 -4.41
C GLU A 40 3.32 -5.86 -5.83
N GLU A 41 3.43 -7.10 -6.32
CA GLU A 41 3.88 -7.41 -7.69
C GLU A 41 2.93 -6.91 -8.79
N ASP A 42 1.65 -6.66 -8.47
CA ASP A 42 0.68 -6.14 -9.43
C ASP A 42 0.81 -4.61 -9.61
N LYS A 43 1.55 -3.92 -8.73
CA LYS A 43 1.77 -2.48 -8.78
C LYS A 43 2.45 -2.08 -10.09
N GLY A 44 1.94 -1.02 -10.71
CA GLY A 44 2.57 -0.46 -11.90
C GLY A 44 1.62 0.17 -12.90
N PRO A 45 2.14 0.57 -14.07
CA PRO A 45 1.32 1.13 -15.13
C PRO A 45 0.49 0.06 -15.85
N TYR A 46 -0.80 0.34 -16.02
CA TYR A 46 -1.73 -0.42 -16.85
C TYR A 46 -2.22 0.45 -18.00
N MET A 47 -2.52 -0.17 -19.14
CA MET A 47 -2.96 0.53 -20.34
C MET A 47 -4.27 -0.07 -20.86
N CYS A 48 -5.24 0.78 -21.11
CA CYS A 48 -6.43 0.46 -21.88
C CYS A 48 -6.24 0.94 -23.32
N GLN A 49 -6.53 0.09 -24.30
CA GLN A 49 -6.29 0.37 -25.73
C GLN A 49 -7.52 0.03 -26.56
N ILE A 50 -7.83 0.90 -27.51
CA ILE A 50 -8.87 0.71 -28.54
C ILE A 50 -8.18 0.65 -29.90
N ASN A 51 -8.49 -0.39 -30.68
CA ASN A 51 -7.89 -0.64 -32.00
C ASN A 51 -8.54 0.24 -33.10
N THR A 52 -8.48 1.55 -32.93
CA THR A 52 -8.80 2.56 -33.96
C THR A 52 -7.58 2.86 -34.84
N ASP A 53 -7.79 3.60 -35.92
CA ASP A 53 -6.72 4.18 -36.73
C ASP A 53 -6.86 5.73 -36.75
N PRO A 54 -5.98 6.49 -36.07
CA PRO A 54 -4.86 6.02 -35.24
C PRO A 54 -5.32 5.36 -33.93
N MET A 55 -4.47 4.52 -33.35
CA MET A 55 -4.75 3.81 -32.11
C MET A 55 -4.98 4.78 -30.94
N ILE A 56 -6.06 4.57 -30.20
CA ILE A 56 -6.37 5.33 -28.97
C ILE A 56 -5.99 4.48 -27.76
N SER A 57 -5.29 5.07 -26.79
CA SER A 57 -4.92 4.40 -25.55
C SER A 57 -4.89 5.37 -24.37
N GLN A 58 -5.19 4.85 -23.17
CA GLN A 58 -5.08 5.57 -21.90
C GLN A 58 -4.30 4.72 -20.90
N MET A 59 -3.43 5.36 -20.12
CA MET A 59 -2.67 4.70 -19.06
C MET A 59 -3.21 5.10 -17.67
N GLY A 60 -3.14 4.16 -16.74
CA GLY A 60 -3.36 4.37 -15.31
C GLY A 60 -2.26 3.70 -14.49
N HIS A 61 -2.08 4.11 -13.24
CA HIS A 61 -1.12 3.47 -12.33
C HIS A 61 -1.90 2.75 -11.22
N LEU A 62 -1.67 1.45 -11.06
CA LEU A 62 -2.18 0.69 -9.94
C LEU A 62 -1.20 0.81 -8.78
N GLU A 63 -1.64 1.47 -7.71
CA GLU A 63 -0.90 1.53 -6.45
C GLU A 63 -1.52 0.54 -5.46
N VAL A 64 -0.72 -0.38 -4.94
CA VAL A 64 -1.18 -1.38 -3.96
C VAL A 64 -0.91 -0.85 -2.56
N GLN A 65 -1.94 -0.82 -1.73
CA GLN A 65 -1.83 -0.32 -0.35
C GLN A 65 -1.79 -1.49 0.62
N ARG A 66 -0.93 -1.37 1.63
CA ARG A 66 -0.83 -2.32 2.74
C ARG A 66 -1.17 -1.61 4.04
N PRO A 67 -2.05 -2.21 4.86
CA PRO A 67 -2.44 -1.62 6.14
C PRO A 67 -1.21 -1.47 7.06
N PRO A 68 -1.26 -0.52 8.01
CA PRO A 68 -0.22 -0.40 9.01
C PRO A 68 -0.22 -1.59 9.97
N GLU A 69 0.96 -2.10 10.28
CA GLU A 69 1.19 -3.19 11.23
C GLU A 69 2.36 -2.81 12.14
N ILE A 70 2.19 -3.00 13.46
CA ILE A 70 3.26 -2.74 14.43
C ILE A 70 4.15 -3.98 14.49
N ASP A 71 5.46 -3.76 14.34
CA ASP A 71 6.46 -4.80 14.56
C ASP A 71 6.72 -4.91 16.06
N ASP A 72 6.07 -5.87 16.71
CA ASP A 72 6.18 -6.12 18.15
C ASP A 72 7.60 -6.50 18.58
N ALA A 73 8.38 -7.15 17.70
CA ALA A 73 9.75 -7.54 18.01
C ALA A 73 10.72 -6.35 17.99
N MET A 74 10.43 -5.33 17.19
CA MET A 74 11.22 -4.10 17.08
C MET A 74 10.71 -2.94 17.94
N SER A 75 9.49 -3.05 18.48
CA SER A 75 8.83 -2.06 19.32
C SER A 75 9.05 -2.34 20.81
N SER A 76 8.82 -1.34 21.64
CA SER A 76 8.83 -1.48 23.10
C SER A 76 7.56 -2.19 23.56
N GLY A 77 7.71 -3.21 24.40
CA GLY A 77 6.65 -3.70 25.28
C GLY A 77 6.55 -2.85 26.54
N ASP A 78 6.25 -3.48 27.67
CA ASP A 78 6.21 -2.80 28.97
C ASP A 78 7.61 -2.29 29.39
N VAL A 79 7.70 -0.99 29.65
CA VAL A 79 8.93 -0.33 30.10
C VAL A 79 8.78 0.09 31.55
N VAL A 80 9.71 -0.35 32.41
CA VAL A 80 9.79 0.03 33.83
C VAL A 80 10.97 0.99 34.01
N ALA A 81 10.71 2.14 34.64
CA ALA A 81 11.73 3.14 34.96
C ALA A 81 11.53 3.66 36.39
N THR A 82 12.62 4.04 37.06
CA THR A 82 12.58 4.69 38.38
C THR A 82 12.24 6.17 38.21
N GLU A 83 11.66 6.78 39.23
CA GLU A 83 11.46 8.23 39.25
C GLU A 83 12.79 8.97 39.02
N GLY A 84 12.79 9.91 38.07
CA GLY A 84 13.98 10.66 37.65
C GLY A 84 14.80 10.01 36.54
N ASP A 85 14.59 8.73 36.24
CA ASP A 85 15.28 8.03 35.15
C ASP A 85 14.63 8.33 33.77
N ARG A 86 15.42 8.16 32.71
CA ARG A 86 14.95 8.31 31.33
C ARG A 86 14.23 7.06 30.84
N ALA A 87 12.96 7.19 30.45
CA ALA A 87 12.20 6.16 29.74
C ALA A 87 12.16 6.46 28.23
N VAL A 88 12.24 5.41 27.39
CA VAL A 88 12.14 5.51 25.93
C VAL A 88 11.13 4.49 25.42
N LEU A 89 10.08 4.98 24.76
CA LEU A 89 9.09 4.16 24.08
C LEU A 89 9.39 4.17 22.58
N LYS A 90 9.58 3.00 22.02
CA LYS A 90 9.85 2.79 20.59
C LYS A 90 8.65 2.09 19.96
N CYS A 91 8.21 2.59 18.81
CA CYS A 91 7.19 1.93 18.01
C CYS A 91 7.66 1.93 16.56
N VAL A 92 7.80 0.72 16.02
CA VAL A 92 8.16 0.48 14.63
C VAL A 92 6.91 -0.04 13.95
N ALA A 93 6.38 0.73 13.01
CA ALA A 93 5.24 0.33 12.21
C ALA A 93 5.66 0.20 10.75
N THR A 94 5.16 -0.84 10.09
CA THR A 94 5.32 -1.06 8.66
C THR A 94 3.98 -0.84 7.96
N GLY A 95 4.00 -0.53 6.68
CA GLY A 95 2.78 -0.28 5.90
C GLY A 95 3.11 0.40 4.58
N HIS A 96 2.14 0.47 3.68
CA HIS A 96 2.28 1.23 2.44
C HIS A 96 0.98 2.01 2.13
N PRO A 97 1.01 3.35 2.09
CA PRO A 97 2.17 4.23 2.35
C PRO A 97 2.73 4.10 3.78
N MET A 98 3.97 4.58 3.99
CA MET A 98 4.63 4.52 5.30
C MET A 98 3.76 5.19 6.38
N PRO A 99 3.40 4.49 7.47
CA PRO A 99 2.48 5.05 8.46
C PRO A 99 3.13 6.09 9.37
N SER A 100 2.32 7.04 9.84
CA SER A 100 2.71 7.98 10.89
C SER A 100 2.41 7.40 12.27
N VAL A 101 3.40 7.37 13.15
CA VAL A 101 3.24 6.92 14.54
C VAL A 101 2.97 8.12 15.44
N THR A 102 1.93 8.04 16.26
CA THR A 102 1.60 9.02 17.30
C THR A 102 1.38 8.34 18.64
N TRP A 103 1.91 8.94 19.70
CA TRP A 103 1.76 8.45 21.07
C TRP A 103 0.65 9.21 21.78
N VAL A 104 -0.17 8.48 22.52
CA VAL A 104 -1.24 9.02 23.36
C VAL A 104 -1.24 8.31 24.70
N ARG A 105 -1.69 8.99 25.76
CA ARG A 105 -2.01 8.35 27.04
C ARG A 105 -3.47 7.96 27.04
N GLU A 106 -3.82 6.89 27.76
CA GLU A 106 -5.21 6.43 27.89
C GLU A 106 -6.12 7.50 28.52
N ASP A 107 -5.58 8.29 29.45
CA ASP A 107 -6.28 9.42 30.10
C ASP A 107 -6.28 10.71 29.26
N ALA A 108 -5.78 10.66 28.02
CA ALA A 108 -5.59 11.78 27.12
C ALA A 108 -4.73 12.93 27.69
N ALA A 109 -4.03 12.71 28.80
CA ALA A 109 -3.16 13.72 29.38
C ALA A 109 -1.89 13.90 28.52
N THR A 110 -1.24 15.05 28.67
CA THR A 110 -0.01 15.36 27.95
C THR A 110 1.12 14.40 28.33
N ILE A 111 1.85 13.89 27.34
CA ILE A 111 3.10 13.16 27.53
C ILE A 111 4.22 14.20 27.70
N MET A 112 4.82 14.24 28.90
CA MET A 112 5.95 15.12 29.17
C MET A 112 7.22 14.50 28.57
N VAL A 113 7.68 15.02 27.43
CA VAL A 113 8.91 14.56 26.77
C VAL A 113 10.03 15.56 27.10
N SER A 114 11.06 15.12 27.83
CA SER A 114 12.29 15.90 27.99
C SER A 114 13.19 15.70 26.77
N ASP A 115 13.50 16.80 26.07
CA ASP A 115 14.32 16.88 24.85
C ASP A 115 13.88 16.02 23.64
N GLY A 116 13.10 16.64 22.75
CA GLY A 116 13.43 16.71 21.31
C GLY A 116 13.47 15.44 20.45
N LEU A 117 12.88 14.30 20.83
CA LEU A 117 12.93 13.08 20.00
C LEU A 117 11.58 12.35 19.89
N ILE A 118 10.55 13.01 19.31
CA ILE A 118 9.62 12.25 18.45
C ILE A 118 10.32 12.12 17.10
N THR A 119 11.28 11.21 17.01
CA THR A 119 11.88 10.86 15.73
C THR A 119 10.90 9.97 14.99
N LYS A 120 10.31 10.49 13.92
CA LYS A 120 9.72 9.62 12.90
C LYS A 120 10.84 8.69 12.41
N PRO A 121 10.68 7.36 12.41
CA PRO A 121 11.53 6.54 11.58
C PRO A 121 11.31 7.00 10.12
N GLY A 122 12.42 7.33 9.44
CA GLY A 122 12.41 7.71 8.03
C GLY A 122 12.02 6.57 7.11
#